data_AF-A0A8J2SKY1-F1
#
_entry.id   AF-A0A8J2SKY1-F1
#
_cell.length_a   1.000
_cell.length_b   1.000
_cell.length_c   1.000
_cell.angle_alpha   90.00
_cell.angle_beta   90.00
_cell.angle_gamma   90.00
#
_symmetry.space_group_name_H-M   'P 1'
#
loop_
_entity.id
_entity.type
_entity.pdbx_description
1 polymer ?
#
loop_
_entity_poly.entity_id
_entity_poly.type
_entity_poly.pdbx_seq_one_letter_code
_entity_poly.pdbx_strand_id
1 'polypeptide(L)'
;MNKVIDRRRSLDAQPDARRTTLFDYVTDLAGKTPTPGGGGAAAIAAGLGCAAGAMACAYSQRKKDQASGAAVVAAQTGATLSNAAARELDAADADAKAYLALQATWKKDFHGNKSEAQAKALAVPQSLVERCARHVAALDVFYPKCNPNILSDAKVGIHLLAGAARAAFATVLVNDPPANVRRDLETKLRAIAAVEARIWGERNSGASAGAPARGFEIILDARGVCAVAAAVAGAFLLGKRMRS
;
A
#
# COMPACT_ATOMS: atom_id res chain seq x y z
N MET A 1 18.56 -26.02 -27.32
CA MET A 1 18.71 -26.54 -25.94
C MET A 1 18.20 -25.50 -24.95
N ASN A 2 16.90 -25.52 -24.67
CA ASN A 2 16.31 -24.74 -23.58
C ASN A 2 16.72 -25.39 -22.27
N LYS A 3 17.46 -24.67 -21.42
CA LYS A 3 17.66 -25.08 -20.03
C LYS A 3 16.32 -25.01 -19.33
N VAL A 4 15.66 -26.17 -19.22
CA VAL A 4 14.63 -26.41 -18.22
C VAL A 4 15.29 -26.13 -16.88
N ILE A 5 15.00 -24.98 -16.27
CA ILE A 5 15.33 -24.72 -14.89
C ILE A 5 14.47 -25.70 -14.10
N ASP A 6 15.09 -26.76 -13.61
CA ASP A 6 14.48 -27.72 -12.70
C ASP A 6 14.17 -27.00 -11.38
N ARG A 7 13.02 -26.33 -11.33
CA ARG A 7 12.45 -25.75 -10.10
C ARG A 7 11.51 -26.75 -9.46
N ARG A 8 12.03 -27.87 -8.96
CA ARG A 8 11.33 -28.61 -7.91
C ARG A 8 11.37 -27.80 -6.61
N ARG A 9 10.59 -26.71 -6.55
CA ARG A 9 10.02 -26.31 -5.26
C ARG A 9 9.04 -27.42 -4.92
N SER A 10 9.26 -28.12 -3.81
CA SER A 10 8.24 -29.05 -3.32
C SER A 10 6.94 -28.27 -3.18
N LEU A 11 5.85 -28.82 -3.70
CA LEU A 11 4.51 -28.26 -3.50
C LEU A 11 4.14 -28.22 -2.00
N ASP A 12 4.92 -28.88 -1.16
CA ASP A 12 4.82 -28.94 0.30
C ASP A 12 5.63 -27.85 1.02
N ALA A 13 6.45 -27.07 0.32
CA ALA A 13 7.18 -25.97 0.93
C ALA A 13 6.20 -24.86 1.33
N GLN A 14 6.18 -24.54 2.62
CA GLN A 14 5.42 -23.41 3.14
C GLN A 14 5.77 -22.14 2.36
N PRO A 15 4.79 -21.26 2.06
CA PRO A 15 5.09 -19.97 1.46
C PRO A 15 6.08 -19.21 2.36
N ASP A 16 7.14 -18.71 1.72
CA ASP A 16 8.21 -17.90 2.32
C ASP A 16 8.48 -16.71 1.39
N ALA A 17 7.72 -15.64 1.60
CA ALA A 17 7.84 -14.39 0.86
C ALA A 17 9.19 -13.71 1.09
N ARG A 18 9.88 -14.00 2.20
CA ARG A 18 11.18 -13.38 2.53
C ARG A 18 12.32 -13.92 1.68
N ARG A 19 12.21 -15.17 1.21
CA ARG A 19 13.26 -15.84 0.41
C ARG A 19 12.90 -15.99 -1.06
N THR A 20 11.65 -15.76 -1.43
CA THR A 20 11.22 -15.79 -2.83
C THR A 20 11.79 -14.58 -3.56
N THR A 21 12.40 -14.80 -4.73
CA THR A 21 12.87 -13.68 -5.55
C THR A 21 11.68 -12.88 -6.08
N LEU A 22 11.84 -11.57 -6.30
CA LEU A 22 10.78 -10.75 -6.89
C LEU A 22 10.34 -11.27 -8.26
N PHE A 23 11.28 -11.78 -9.06
CA PHE A 23 10.98 -12.39 -10.36
C PHE A 23 10.05 -13.60 -10.22
N ASP A 24 10.34 -14.49 -9.28
CA ASP A 24 9.52 -15.68 -9.04
C ASP A 24 8.16 -15.32 -8.47
N TYR A 25 8.10 -14.39 -7.51
CA TYR A 25 6.84 -13.96 -6.93
C TYR A 25 5.91 -13.35 -7.99
N VAL A 26 6.43 -12.47 -8.85
CA VAL A 26 5.65 -11.85 -9.94
C VAL A 26 5.21 -12.89 -10.97
N THR A 27 6.07 -13.85 -11.29
CA THR A 27 5.74 -14.96 -12.20
C THR A 27 4.63 -15.83 -11.63
N ASP A 28 4.73 -16.21 -10.36
CA ASP A 28 3.75 -17.06 -9.68
C ASP A 28 2.40 -16.31 -9.52
N LEU A 29 2.42 -15.03 -9.15
CA LEU A 29 1.22 -14.18 -9.04
C LEU A 29 0.48 -14.03 -10.38
N ALA A 30 1.21 -13.98 -11.49
CA ALA A 30 0.62 -13.94 -12.84
C ALA A 30 0.14 -15.32 -13.33
N GLY A 31 0.53 -16.38 -12.64
CA GLY A 31 0.23 -17.76 -13.00
C GLY A 31 -1.20 -18.20 -12.64
N LYS A 32 -1.60 -19.35 -13.18
CA LYS A 32 -2.85 -20.03 -12.81
C LYS A 32 -2.63 -20.89 -11.56
N THR A 33 -2.22 -20.28 -10.47
CA THR A 33 -2.01 -20.93 -9.17
C THR A 33 -2.95 -20.31 -8.12
N PRO A 34 -3.30 -21.05 -7.05
CA PRO A 34 -4.17 -20.53 -5.99
C PRO A 34 -3.49 -19.43 -5.15
N THR A 35 -2.16 -19.46 -5.04
CA THR A 35 -1.35 -18.48 -4.31
C THR A 35 -0.01 -18.28 -5.04
N PRO A 36 0.66 -17.12 -4.86
CA PRO A 36 0.20 -15.92 -4.15
C PRO A 36 -0.95 -15.21 -4.86
N GLY A 37 -1.76 -14.46 -4.10
CA GLY A 37 -2.91 -13.70 -4.62
C GLY A 37 -2.82 -12.21 -4.32
N GLY A 38 -3.93 -11.49 -4.51
CA GLY A 38 -3.99 -10.04 -4.30
C GLY A 38 -3.69 -9.60 -2.86
N GLY A 39 -4.01 -10.42 -1.85
CA GLY A 39 -3.74 -10.12 -0.44
C GLY A 39 -2.24 -10.16 -0.14
N GLY A 40 -1.56 -11.20 -0.62
CA GLY A 40 -0.10 -11.28 -0.61
C GLY A 40 0.57 -10.12 -1.35
N ALA A 41 0.08 -9.77 -2.54
CA ALA A 41 0.61 -8.64 -3.31
C ALA A 41 0.44 -7.31 -2.57
N ALA A 42 -0.73 -7.10 -1.93
CA ALA A 42 -0.98 -5.95 -1.07
C ALA A 42 -0.02 -5.89 0.12
N ALA A 43 0.26 -7.03 0.76
CA ALA A 43 1.19 -7.12 1.88
C ALA A 43 2.63 -6.78 1.45
N ILE A 44 3.11 -7.30 0.32
CA ILE A 44 4.42 -6.93 -0.23
C ILE A 44 4.49 -5.43 -0.55
N ALA A 45 3.45 -4.86 -1.16
CA ALA A 45 3.38 -3.42 -1.42
C ALA A 45 3.45 -2.59 -0.13
N ALA A 46 2.78 -3.03 0.94
CA ALA A 46 2.89 -2.39 2.26
C ALA A 46 4.31 -2.49 2.82
N GLY A 47 4.96 -3.65 2.68
CA GLY A 47 6.35 -3.85 3.08
C GLY A 47 7.31 -2.90 2.38
N LEU A 48 7.15 -2.74 1.06
CA LEU A 48 7.92 -1.77 0.27
C LEU A 48 7.66 -0.32 0.71
N GLY A 49 6.40 0.02 0.98
CA GLY A 49 6.05 1.36 1.48
C GLY A 49 6.65 1.66 2.85
N CYS A 50 6.62 0.69 3.76
CA CYS A 50 7.31 0.77 5.05
C CYS A 50 8.83 0.94 4.89
N ALA A 51 9.45 0.17 3.99
CA ALA A 51 10.89 0.27 3.74
C ALA A 51 11.30 1.65 3.20
N ALA A 52 10.55 2.19 2.23
CA ALA A 52 10.79 3.52 1.69
C ALA A 52 10.63 4.62 2.76
N GLY A 53 9.58 4.53 3.58
CA GLY A 53 9.36 5.44 4.69
C GLY A 53 10.46 5.36 5.78
N ALA A 54 10.93 4.15 6.09
CA ALA A 54 12.05 3.94 7.01
C ALA A 54 13.36 4.56 6.48
N MET A 55 13.61 4.43 5.17
CA MET A 55 14.76 5.06 4.50
C MET A 55 14.69 6.59 4.63
N ALA A 56 13.55 7.21 4.34
CA ALA A 56 13.37 8.65 4.48
C ALA A 56 13.63 9.13 5.92
N CYS A 57 13.18 8.35 6.92
CA CYS A 57 13.44 8.60 8.33
C CYS A 57 14.94 8.55 8.65
N ALA A 58 15.67 7.53 8.17
CA ALA A 58 17.11 7.39 8.38
C ALA A 58 17.89 8.60 7.84
N TYR A 59 17.50 9.13 6.68
CA TYR A 59 18.11 10.33 6.08
C TYR A 59 17.68 11.66 6.74
N SER A 60 16.89 11.61 7.81
CA SER A 60 16.33 12.77 8.53
C SER A 60 16.79 12.83 10.01
N GLN A 61 17.96 12.28 10.32
CA GLN A 61 18.55 12.23 11.67
C GLN A 61 19.93 12.93 11.77
N ARG A 62 20.23 13.86 10.85
CA ARG A 62 21.51 14.57 10.79
C ARG A 62 21.65 15.53 11.99
N LYS A 63 22.85 16.08 12.22
CA LYS A 63 23.11 17.07 13.29
C LYS A 63 22.11 18.24 13.31
N LYS A 64 21.76 18.79 12.14
CA LYS A 64 20.74 19.86 12.04
C LYS A 64 19.33 19.40 12.38
N ASP A 65 19.00 18.14 12.09
CA ASP A 65 17.69 17.56 12.38
C ASP A 65 17.57 17.30 13.90
N GLN A 66 18.67 16.98 14.58
CA GLN A 66 18.73 16.86 16.05
C GLN A 66 18.46 18.20 16.74
N ALA A 67 19.07 19.29 16.26
CA ALA A 67 18.86 20.63 16.83
C ALA A 67 17.39 21.11 16.77
N SER A 68 16.62 20.62 15.79
CA SER A 68 15.20 20.96 15.62
C SER A 68 14.23 19.98 16.31
N GLY A 69 14.73 18.90 16.92
CA GLY A 69 13.90 17.80 17.44
C GLY A 69 13.32 16.86 16.38
N ALA A 70 13.49 17.15 15.08
CA ALA A 70 13.05 16.31 13.97
C ALA A 70 13.64 14.89 14.01
N ALA A 71 14.88 14.75 14.46
CA ALA A 71 15.57 13.47 14.54
C ALA A 71 14.89 12.46 15.48
N VAL A 72 14.24 12.91 16.56
CA VAL A 72 13.54 12.02 17.51
C VAL A 72 12.32 11.38 16.86
N VAL A 73 11.51 12.19 16.17
CA VAL A 73 10.35 11.71 15.41
C VAL A 73 10.80 10.75 14.30
N ALA A 74 11.85 11.12 13.57
CA ALA A 74 12.43 10.27 12.53
C ALA A 74 12.93 8.92 13.08
N ALA A 75 13.59 8.91 14.24
CA ALA A 75 14.08 7.67 14.86
C ALA A 75 12.94 6.74 15.29
N GLN A 76 11.90 7.28 15.92
CA GLN A 76 10.74 6.50 16.36
C GLN A 76 9.98 5.93 15.16
N THR A 77 9.59 6.79 14.21
CA THR A 77 8.85 6.38 13.01
C THR A 77 9.69 5.40 12.17
N GLY A 78 10.98 5.66 11.98
CA GLY A 78 11.88 4.81 11.22
C GLY A 78 12.01 3.40 11.81
N ALA A 79 12.16 3.28 13.13
CA ALA A 79 12.21 1.97 13.81
C ALA A 79 10.90 1.18 13.66
N THR A 80 9.75 1.85 13.80
CA THR A 80 8.44 1.22 13.57
C THR A 80 8.31 0.70 12.13
N LEU A 81 8.65 1.52 11.14
CA LEU A 81 8.50 1.16 9.73
C LEU A 81 9.51 0.08 9.29
N SER A 82 10.76 0.14 9.76
CA SER A 82 11.75 -0.89 9.45
C SER A 82 11.33 -2.26 9.96
N ASN A 83 10.75 -2.32 11.17
CA ASN A 83 10.21 -3.58 11.71
C ASN A 83 8.97 -4.04 10.95
N ALA A 84 8.11 -3.10 10.54
CA ALA A 84 6.91 -3.41 9.76
C ALA A 84 7.27 -3.96 8.38
N ALA A 85 8.28 -3.42 7.70
CA ALA A 85 8.68 -3.85 6.36
C ALA A 85 8.94 -5.37 6.27
N ALA A 86 9.63 -5.93 7.25
CA ALA A 86 9.86 -7.38 7.32
C ALA A 86 8.60 -8.17 7.69
N ARG A 87 7.77 -7.64 8.60
CA ARG A 87 6.53 -8.29 9.06
C ARG A 87 5.45 -8.35 7.99
N GLU A 88 5.41 -7.39 7.07
CA GLU A 88 4.44 -7.45 5.96
C GLU A 88 4.75 -8.58 4.97
N LEU A 89 6.00 -9.06 4.89
CA LEU A 89 6.31 -10.29 4.15
C LEU A 89 5.69 -11.51 4.83
N ASP A 90 5.70 -11.56 6.18
CA ASP A 90 5.00 -12.63 6.92
C ASP A 90 3.49 -12.57 6.70
N ALA A 91 2.93 -11.36 6.54
CA ALA A 91 1.52 -11.18 6.23
C ALA A 91 1.16 -11.72 4.83
N ALA A 92 2.08 -11.66 3.86
CA ALA A 92 1.88 -12.30 2.56
C ALA A 92 1.81 -13.83 2.67
N ASP A 93 2.67 -14.43 3.49
CA ASP A 93 2.62 -15.87 3.76
C ASP A 93 1.38 -16.26 4.56
N ALA A 94 0.96 -15.42 5.50
CA ALA A 94 -0.28 -15.61 6.27
C ALA A 94 -1.52 -15.57 5.37
N ASP A 95 -1.57 -14.66 4.39
CA ASP A 95 -2.64 -14.56 3.40
C ASP A 95 -2.72 -15.85 2.56
N ALA A 96 -1.59 -16.30 2.03
CA ALA A 96 -1.52 -17.55 1.28
C ALA A 96 -1.99 -18.75 2.12
N LYS A 97 -1.54 -18.86 3.37
CA LYS A 97 -1.95 -19.95 4.29
C LYS A 97 -3.44 -19.88 4.62
N ALA A 98 -3.97 -18.70 4.90
CA ALA A 98 -5.38 -18.52 5.21
C ALA A 98 -6.27 -18.85 4.01
N TYR A 99 -5.86 -18.45 2.80
CA TYR A 99 -6.56 -18.80 1.57
C TYR A 99 -6.55 -20.30 1.29
N LEU A 100 -5.40 -20.97 1.40
CA LEU A 100 -5.30 -22.42 1.20
C LEU A 100 -6.14 -23.20 2.24
N ALA A 101 -6.15 -22.74 3.49
CA ALA A 101 -7.00 -23.31 4.53
C ALA A 101 -8.50 -23.13 4.22
N LEU A 102 -8.91 -21.94 3.75
CA LEU A 102 -10.28 -21.68 3.33
C LEU A 102 -10.67 -22.54 2.11
N GLN A 103 -9.79 -22.65 1.13
CA GLN A 103 -10.01 -23.46 -0.07
C GLN A 103 -10.21 -24.93 0.27
N ALA A 104 -9.46 -25.47 1.25
CA ALA A 104 -9.64 -26.84 1.71
C ALA A 104 -11.05 -27.11 2.26
N THR A 105 -11.74 -26.08 2.79
CA THR A 105 -13.13 -26.21 3.29
C THR A 105 -14.17 -26.43 2.20
N TRP A 106 -13.82 -26.23 0.93
CA TRP A 106 -14.73 -26.41 -0.19
C TRP A 106 -14.82 -27.87 -0.67
N LYS A 107 -13.95 -28.74 -0.16
CA LYS A 107 -13.98 -30.17 -0.47
C LYS A 107 -15.13 -30.86 0.25
N LYS A 108 -15.73 -31.87 -0.40
CA LYS A 108 -16.90 -32.59 0.13
C LYS A 108 -16.60 -33.40 1.40
N ASP A 109 -15.35 -33.83 1.56
CA ASP A 109 -14.81 -34.62 2.67
C ASP A 109 -14.14 -33.75 3.76
N PHE A 110 -14.36 -32.43 3.74
CA PHE A 110 -13.82 -31.55 4.77
C PHE A 110 -14.56 -31.74 6.11
N HIS A 111 -13.81 -32.13 7.14
CA HIS A 111 -14.33 -32.34 8.50
C HIS A 111 -13.85 -31.27 9.51
N GLY A 112 -13.17 -30.21 9.05
CA GLY A 112 -12.61 -29.17 9.92
C GLY A 112 -13.58 -28.02 10.23
N ASN A 113 -13.07 -27.01 10.93
CA ASN A 113 -13.84 -25.81 11.28
C ASN A 113 -13.84 -24.77 10.15
N LYS A 114 -14.90 -24.77 9.33
CA LYS A 114 -15.05 -23.83 8.21
C LYS A 114 -15.14 -22.38 8.66
N SER A 115 -15.83 -22.12 9.77
CA SER A 115 -16.01 -20.76 10.31
C SER A 115 -14.66 -20.16 10.75
N GLU A 116 -13.80 -20.96 11.37
CA GLU A 116 -12.45 -20.53 11.75
C GLU A 116 -11.58 -20.19 10.52
N ALA A 117 -11.64 -21.00 9.46
CA ALA A 117 -10.91 -20.73 8.22
C ALA A 117 -11.39 -19.43 7.55
N GLN A 118 -12.71 -19.19 7.51
CA GLN A 118 -13.30 -17.95 7.00
C GLN A 118 -12.86 -16.74 7.85
N ALA A 119 -12.91 -16.85 9.17
CA ALA A 119 -12.49 -15.79 10.08
C ALA A 119 -11.01 -15.44 9.87
N LYS A 120 -10.13 -16.44 9.70
CA LYS A 120 -8.70 -16.20 9.41
C LYS A 120 -8.47 -15.54 8.06
N ALA A 121 -9.17 -15.99 7.01
CA ALA A 121 -9.09 -15.41 5.67
C ALA A 121 -9.54 -13.95 5.63
N LEU A 122 -10.51 -13.56 6.47
CA LEU A 122 -10.92 -12.17 6.65
C LEU A 122 -9.92 -11.36 7.51
N ALA A 123 -9.41 -11.95 8.59
CA ALA A 123 -8.59 -11.25 9.57
C ALA A 123 -7.25 -10.76 9.02
N VAL A 124 -6.61 -11.52 8.12
CA VAL A 124 -5.30 -11.17 7.54
C VAL A 124 -5.38 -9.83 6.76
N PRO A 125 -6.24 -9.68 5.73
CA PRO A 125 -6.32 -8.44 4.98
C PRO A 125 -6.95 -7.29 5.79
N GLN A 126 -7.85 -7.57 6.74
CA GLN A 126 -8.33 -6.54 7.67
C GLN A 126 -7.16 -5.92 8.45
N SER A 127 -6.34 -6.76 9.06
CA SER A 127 -5.19 -6.33 9.85
C SER A 127 -4.18 -5.54 9.01
N LEU A 128 -4.06 -5.87 7.72
CA LEU A 128 -3.19 -5.16 6.78
C LEU A 128 -3.67 -3.73 6.50
N VAL A 129 -4.98 -3.52 6.28
CA VAL A 129 -5.56 -2.16 6.14
C VAL A 129 -5.30 -1.33 7.39
N GLU A 130 -5.52 -1.91 8.57
CA GLU A 130 -5.27 -1.23 9.85
C GLU A 130 -3.80 -0.86 10.06
N ARG A 131 -2.87 -1.76 9.71
CA ARG A 131 -1.43 -1.47 9.75
C ARG A 131 -1.06 -0.36 8.79
N CYS A 132 -1.52 -0.43 7.53
CA CYS A 132 -1.28 0.62 6.55
C CYS A 132 -1.77 1.99 7.05
N ALA A 133 -2.97 2.06 7.65
CA ALA A 133 -3.49 3.29 8.23
C ALA A 133 -2.60 3.85 9.34
N ARG A 134 -2.12 2.99 10.26
CA ARG A 134 -1.17 3.39 11.32
C ARG A 134 0.16 3.88 10.74
N HIS A 135 0.68 3.22 9.72
CA HIS A 135 1.95 3.59 9.09
C HIS A 135 1.85 4.89 8.30
N VAL A 136 0.77 5.11 7.57
CA VAL A 136 0.50 6.38 6.89
C VAL A 136 0.35 7.51 7.91
N ALA A 137 -0.37 7.31 9.02
CA ALA A 137 -0.48 8.31 10.07
C ALA A 137 0.88 8.65 10.72
N ALA A 138 1.73 7.65 10.95
CA ALA A 138 3.08 7.87 11.48
C ALA A 138 3.98 8.63 10.48
N LEU A 139 3.86 8.30 9.19
CA LEU A 139 4.54 9.02 8.12
C LEU A 139 4.02 10.44 7.99
N ASP A 140 2.74 10.68 8.21
CA ASP A 140 2.16 12.02 8.15
C ASP A 140 2.74 12.94 9.23
N VAL A 141 2.91 12.44 10.46
CA VAL A 141 3.55 13.19 11.55
C VAL A 141 5.03 13.49 11.25
N PHE A 142 5.71 12.56 10.59
CA PHE A 142 7.11 12.67 10.20
C PHE A 142 7.32 13.61 8.99
N TYR A 143 6.44 13.56 8.00
CA TYR A 143 6.63 14.14 6.67
C TYR A 143 7.00 15.65 6.70
N PRO A 144 6.35 16.52 7.50
CA PRO A 144 6.75 17.94 7.62
C PRO A 144 8.15 18.17 8.16
N LYS A 145 8.76 17.16 8.81
CA LYS A 145 10.09 17.18 9.41
C LYS A 145 11.11 16.40 8.57
N CYS A 146 10.67 15.83 7.45
CA CYS A 146 11.50 15.04 6.58
C CYS A 146 12.60 15.91 5.95
N ASN A 147 13.76 15.31 5.73
CA ASN A 147 14.81 15.92 4.93
C ASN A 147 14.26 16.30 3.54
N PRO A 148 14.30 17.59 3.15
CA PRO A 148 13.72 18.03 1.87
C PRO A 148 14.26 17.30 0.64
N ASN A 149 15.51 16.82 0.70
CA ASN A 149 16.17 16.12 -0.40
C ASN A 149 15.69 14.68 -0.60
N ILE A 150 14.90 14.13 0.33
CA ILE A 150 14.40 12.75 0.31
C ILE A 150 12.87 12.70 0.48
N LEU A 151 12.20 13.85 0.32
CA LEU A 151 10.73 13.94 0.40
C LEU A 151 10.03 12.99 -0.58
N SER A 152 10.63 12.78 -1.75
CA SER A 152 10.18 11.79 -2.74
C SER A 152 9.98 10.41 -2.13
N ASP A 153 10.90 9.94 -1.29
CA ASP A 153 10.88 8.59 -0.73
C ASP A 153 9.85 8.46 0.38
N ALA A 154 9.64 9.54 1.17
CA ALA A 154 8.53 9.61 2.11
C ALA A 154 7.17 9.54 1.38
N LYS A 155 7.04 10.24 0.24
CA LYS A 155 5.83 10.17 -0.60
C LYS A 155 5.63 8.78 -1.21
N VAL A 156 6.69 8.16 -1.73
CA VAL A 156 6.64 6.77 -2.22
C VAL A 156 6.13 5.84 -1.13
N GLY A 157 6.64 5.98 0.10
CA GLY A 157 6.14 5.22 1.25
C GLY A 157 4.65 5.37 1.48
N ILE A 158 4.14 6.60 1.49
CA ILE A 158 2.71 6.90 1.69
C ILE A 158 1.86 6.35 0.53
N HIS A 159 2.26 6.56 -0.73
CA HIS A 159 1.52 6.07 -1.90
C HIS A 159 1.45 4.54 -1.96
N LEU A 160 2.56 3.85 -1.67
CA LEU A 160 2.59 2.39 -1.63
C LEU A 160 1.70 1.84 -0.51
N LEU A 161 1.74 2.44 0.68
CA LEU A 161 0.86 2.05 1.78
C LEU A 161 -0.62 2.34 1.47
N ALA A 162 -0.92 3.44 0.76
CA ALA A 162 -2.28 3.77 0.33
C ALA A 162 -2.80 2.80 -0.73
N GLY A 163 -1.98 2.45 -1.72
CA GLY A 163 -2.25 1.40 -2.70
C GLY A 163 -2.48 0.05 -2.03
N ALA A 164 -1.59 -0.33 -1.10
CA ALA A 164 -1.68 -1.57 -0.34
C ALA A 164 -2.96 -1.64 0.50
N ALA A 165 -3.35 -0.57 1.18
CA ALA A 165 -4.59 -0.52 1.95
C ALA A 165 -5.83 -0.72 1.07
N ARG A 166 -5.87 -0.06 -0.10
CA ARG A 166 -6.97 -0.22 -1.08
C ARG A 166 -7.02 -1.65 -1.62
N ALA A 167 -5.88 -2.23 -1.97
CA ALA A 167 -5.78 -3.61 -2.45
C ALA A 167 -6.20 -4.63 -1.37
N ALA A 168 -5.72 -4.46 -0.13
CA ALA A 168 -6.12 -5.28 1.00
C ALA A 168 -7.63 -5.17 1.27
N PHE A 169 -8.21 -3.97 1.20
CA PHE A 169 -9.65 -3.81 1.36
C PHE A 169 -10.47 -4.52 0.29
N ALA A 170 -10.01 -4.54 -0.97
CA ALA A 170 -10.65 -5.35 -2.01
C ALA A 170 -10.69 -6.84 -1.64
N THR A 171 -9.64 -7.36 -1.02
CA THR A 171 -9.61 -8.76 -0.52
C THR A 171 -10.45 -8.96 0.73
N VAL A 172 -10.60 -7.94 1.59
CA VAL A 172 -11.56 -7.97 2.70
C VAL A 172 -12.98 -8.15 2.18
N LEU A 173 -13.38 -7.37 1.15
CA LEU A 173 -14.75 -7.43 0.60
C LEU A 173 -15.11 -8.80 0.02
N VAL A 174 -14.14 -9.53 -0.56
CA VAL A 174 -14.36 -10.90 -1.06
C VAL A 174 -14.71 -11.87 0.08
N ASN A 175 -14.29 -11.59 1.30
CA ASN A 175 -14.55 -12.40 2.49
C ASN A 175 -15.81 -11.98 3.26
N ASP A 176 -16.71 -11.19 2.64
CA ASP A 176 -18.00 -10.74 3.19
C ASP A 176 -17.93 -10.25 4.65
N PRO A 177 -17.24 -9.12 4.90
CA PRO A 177 -16.99 -8.64 6.25
C PRO A 177 -18.30 -8.17 6.92
N PRO A 178 -18.40 -8.28 8.26
CA PRO A 178 -19.46 -7.62 9.01
C PRO A 178 -19.54 -6.12 8.71
N ALA A 179 -20.75 -5.55 8.67
CA ALA A 179 -20.97 -4.16 8.26
C ALA A 179 -20.20 -3.13 9.11
N ASN A 180 -20.02 -3.38 10.40
CA ASN A 180 -19.22 -2.54 11.30
C ASN A 180 -17.73 -2.57 10.93
N VAL A 181 -17.18 -3.76 10.64
CA VAL A 181 -15.79 -3.94 10.18
C VAL A 181 -15.58 -3.18 8.87
N ARG A 182 -16.47 -3.38 7.89
CA ARG A 182 -16.42 -2.66 6.61
C ARG A 182 -16.36 -1.15 6.81
N ARG A 183 -17.29 -0.59 7.60
CA ARG A 183 -17.37 0.87 7.84
C ARG A 183 -16.13 1.43 8.53
N ASP A 184 -15.56 0.70 9.48
CA ASP A 184 -14.33 1.11 10.15
C ASP A 184 -13.15 1.15 9.16
N LEU A 185 -13.00 0.12 8.33
CA LEU A 185 -11.95 0.08 7.31
C LEU A 185 -12.12 1.17 6.24
N GLU A 186 -13.34 1.43 5.77
CA GLU A 186 -13.62 2.55 4.86
C GLU A 186 -13.24 3.92 5.47
N THR A 187 -13.43 4.07 6.79
CA THR A 187 -13.03 5.30 7.50
C THR A 187 -11.51 5.45 7.52
N LYS A 188 -10.77 4.35 7.74
CA LYS A 188 -9.31 4.35 7.66
C LYS A 188 -8.81 4.65 6.24
N LEU A 189 -9.45 4.09 5.21
CA LEU A 189 -9.12 4.39 3.82
C LEU A 189 -9.34 5.86 3.47
N ARG A 190 -10.41 6.48 3.95
CA ARG A 190 -10.64 7.93 3.79
C ARG A 190 -9.54 8.76 4.45
N ALA A 191 -9.11 8.39 5.65
CA ALA A 191 -8.01 9.06 6.33
C ALA A 191 -6.69 8.94 5.56
N ILE A 192 -6.37 7.75 5.04
CA ILE A 192 -5.20 7.52 4.18
C ILE A 192 -5.29 8.37 2.90
N ALA A 193 -6.45 8.37 2.22
CA ALA A 193 -6.66 9.12 1.00
C ALA A 193 -6.50 10.64 1.21
N ALA A 194 -6.91 11.16 2.37
CA ALA A 194 -6.73 12.57 2.70
C ALA A 194 -5.23 12.94 2.84
N VAL A 195 -4.41 12.07 3.46
CA VAL A 195 -2.95 12.26 3.53
C VAL A 195 -2.35 12.17 2.13
N GLU A 196 -2.71 11.15 1.36
CA GLU A 196 -2.22 10.91 0.00
C GLU A 196 -2.52 12.09 -0.95
N ALA A 197 -3.75 12.61 -0.92
CA ALA A 197 -4.16 13.74 -1.74
C ALA A 197 -3.40 15.01 -1.40
N ARG A 198 -3.17 15.28 -0.10
CA ARG A 198 -2.40 16.44 0.34
C ARG A 198 -0.97 16.41 -0.19
N ILE A 199 -0.26 15.29 -0.03
CA ILE A 199 1.14 15.18 -0.48
C ILE A 199 1.29 15.17 -2.01
N TRP A 200 0.26 14.74 -2.74
CA TRP A 200 0.21 14.76 -4.21
C TRP A 200 0.15 16.19 -4.74
N GLY A 201 -0.62 17.06 -4.08
CA GLY A 201 -0.74 18.48 -4.44
C GLY A 201 0.52 19.32 -4.15
N GLU A 202 1.39 18.84 -3.27
CA GLU A 202 2.63 19.52 -2.90
C GLU A 202 3.73 19.28 -3.94
N ARG A 203 4.32 20.34 -4.50
CA ARG A 203 5.53 20.21 -5.33
C ARG A 203 6.70 19.71 -4.47
N ASN A 204 7.52 18.83 -5.03
CA ASN A 204 8.80 18.42 -4.44
C ASN A 204 9.82 19.57 -4.58
N SER A 205 9.62 20.72 -3.95
CA SER A 205 10.64 21.76 -4.01
C SER A 205 10.46 22.86 -2.98
N GLY A 206 11.56 23.19 -2.30
CA GLY A 206 11.87 24.58 -1.95
C GLY A 206 12.15 25.45 -3.19
N ALA A 207 11.34 25.33 -4.25
CA ALA A 207 11.37 26.20 -5.42
C ALA A 207 10.10 27.02 -5.43
N SER A 208 10.30 28.33 -5.59
CA SER A 208 9.33 29.42 -5.52
C SER A 208 7.94 29.09 -6.09
N ALA A 209 6.93 29.45 -5.32
CA ALA A 209 5.53 29.51 -5.70
C ALA A 209 5.36 30.26 -7.04
N GLY A 210 4.63 29.66 -7.99
CA GLY A 210 4.40 30.33 -9.27
C GLY A 210 3.56 29.61 -10.33
N ALA A 211 3.05 28.39 -10.10
CA ALA A 211 2.07 27.83 -11.04
C ALA A 211 1.05 26.92 -10.33
N PRO A 212 -0.26 27.08 -10.63
CA PRO A 212 -1.31 26.30 -9.99
C PRO A 212 -1.10 24.82 -10.27
N ALA A 213 -1.25 24.01 -9.22
CA ALA A 213 -1.24 22.56 -9.34
C ALA A 213 -2.39 22.13 -10.27
N ARG A 214 -2.07 21.42 -11.35
CA ARG A 214 -3.08 20.65 -12.09
C ARG A 214 -3.39 19.41 -11.27
N GLY A 215 -4.21 19.58 -10.23
CA GLY A 215 -4.74 18.48 -9.44
C GLY A 215 -5.76 17.71 -10.26
N PHE A 216 -5.64 16.39 -10.29
CA PHE A 216 -6.74 15.50 -10.64
C PHE A 216 -7.62 15.38 -9.39
N GLU A 217 -8.91 15.65 -9.53
CA GLU A 217 -9.88 15.44 -8.46
C GLU A 217 -10.21 13.93 -8.44
N ILE A 218 -9.82 13.23 -7.36
CA ILE A 218 -10.28 11.86 -7.13
C ILE A 218 -11.71 11.96 -6.61
N ILE A 219 -12.68 11.90 -7.52
CA ILE A 219 -14.09 11.80 -7.15
C ILE A 219 -14.35 10.35 -6.77
N LEU A 220 -14.40 10.08 -5.46
CA LEU A 220 -14.95 8.82 -4.95
C LEU A 220 -16.47 8.89 -5.06
N ASP A 221 -17.05 8.22 -6.05
CA ASP A 221 -18.50 8.04 -6.06
C ASP A 221 -18.93 7.05 -4.96
N ALA A 222 -20.21 7.04 -4.61
CA ALA A 222 -20.78 6.20 -3.55
C ALA A 222 -20.63 4.67 -3.80
N ARG A 223 -20.04 4.25 -4.92
CA ARG A 223 -19.82 2.86 -5.32
C ARG A 223 -18.34 2.47 -5.36
N GLY A 224 -17.42 3.39 -5.07
CA GLY A 224 -15.99 3.10 -4.94
C GLY A 224 -15.27 2.83 -6.27
N VAL A 225 -15.81 3.29 -7.39
CA VAL A 225 -15.14 3.16 -8.70
C VAL A 225 -14.31 4.42 -8.98
N CYS A 226 -13.02 4.23 -9.27
CA CYS A 226 -12.09 5.31 -9.58
C CYS A 226 -12.31 5.82 -11.01
N ALA A 227 -12.80 7.05 -11.18
CA ALA A 227 -12.77 7.75 -12.46
C ALA A 227 -11.68 8.84 -12.41
N VAL A 228 -10.72 8.79 -13.33
CA VAL A 228 -9.71 9.84 -13.50
C VAL A 228 -10.27 10.89 -14.46
N ALA A 229 -10.63 12.08 -13.95
CA ALA A 229 -11.03 13.20 -14.79
C ALA A 229 -9.86 14.20 -14.92
N ALA A 230 -9.36 14.41 -16.13
CA ALA A 230 -8.37 15.44 -16.42
C ALA A 230 -9.02 16.82 -16.50
N ALA A 231 -8.64 17.74 -15.61
CA ALA A 231 -8.98 19.15 -15.77
C ALA A 231 -8.15 19.74 -16.92
N VAL A 232 -8.75 19.84 -18.11
CA VAL A 232 -8.17 20.60 -19.23
C VAL A 232 -8.36 22.08 -18.93
N ALA A 233 -7.25 22.77 -18.63
CA ALA A 233 -7.24 24.23 -18.53
C ALA A 233 -7.54 24.83 -19.92
N GLY A 234 -8.77 25.28 -20.11
CA GLY A 234 -9.19 26.03 -21.30
C GLY A 234 -8.58 27.43 -21.31
N ALA A 235 -7.40 27.58 -21.92
CA ALA A 235 -6.90 28.88 -22.37
C ALA A 235 -7.15 28.98 -23.88
N PHE A 236 -8.32 29.48 -24.28
CA PHE A 236 -8.56 29.88 -25.67
C PHE A 236 -8.38 31.39 -25.80
N LEU A 237 -7.14 31.79 -26.06
CA LEU A 237 -6.78 33.06 -26.66
C LEU A 237 -6.93 32.93 -28.19
N LEU A 238 -8.11 33.25 -28.72
CA LEU A 238 -8.29 33.75 -30.09
C LEU A 238 -9.26 34.93 -29.92
N GLY A 239 -8.95 36.18 -30.22
CA GLY A 239 -8.15 36.71 -31.31
C GLY A 239 -8.94 37.90 -31.84
N LYS A 240 -8.55 39.13 -31.47
CA LYS A 240 -9.06 40.36 -32.08
C LYS A 240 -8.80 40.32 -33.60
N ARG A 241 -9.84 40.56 -34.42
CA ARG A 241 -9.93 41.01 -35.84
C ARG A 241 -11.11 40.26 -36.49
N MET A 242 -12.07 40.80 -37.24
CA MET A 242 -12.30 42.08 -37.93
C MET A 242 -13.80 42.15 -38.31
N ARG A 243 -14.35 43.38 -38.41
CA ARG A 243 -15.34 43.88 -39.39
C ARG A 243 -16.60 43.05 -39.70
N SER A 244 -17.77 43.56 -39.30
CA SER A 244 -18.65 44.44 -40.10
C SER A 244 -19.69 45.07 -39.20
#